data_AF-A0A6L4YS44-F1
#
_entry.id   AF-A0A6L4YS44-F1
#
_cell.length_a   1.000
_cell.length_b   1.000
_cell.length_c   1.000
_cell.angle_alpha   90.00
_cell.angle_beta   90.00
_cell.angle_gamma   90.00
#
_symmetry.space_group_name_H-M   'P 1'
#
loop_
_entity.id
_entity.type
_entity.pdbx_description
1 polymer ?
#
loop_
_entity_poly.entity_id
_entity_poly.type
_entity_poly.pdbx_seq_one_letter_code
_entity_poly.pdbx_strand_id
1 'polypeptide(L)'
;MQKGKIHTELEERIGQYVQENNHLNKLDIAAHFNADPELVWKIAHACGVKLARVPRKLDKKNTGSIEFIRNNSHMTLNQLAKELNRSYRYVRCLAENNNLPYKRERTFTPRPAERINGNYFNITARENWLI
;
A
#
# COMPACT_ATOMS: atom_id res chain seq x y z
N MET A 1 27.54 -3.40 39.22
CA MET A 1 26.96 -2.82 37.98
C MET A 1 26.14 -3.89 37.25
N GLN A 2 24.85 -4.01 37.57
CA GLN A 2 23.93 -4.94 36.89
C GLN A 2 23.16 -4.17 35.81
N LYS A 3 23.73 -4.04 34.61
CA LYS A 3 23.06 -3.38 33.45
C LYS A 3 22.65 -4.36 32.35
N GLY A 4 22.76 -5.67 32.57
CA GLY A 4 22.60 -6.68 31.51
C GLY A 4 21.31 -7.51 31.49
N LYS A 5 20.51 -7.55 32.56
CA LYS A 5 19.36 -8.48 32.66
C LYS A 5 18.00 -7.88 32.30
N ILE A 6 17.83 -6.56 32.42
CA ILE A 6 16.53 -5.90 32.24
C ILE A 6 16.11 -5.87 30.76
N HIS A 7 17.08 -5.82 29.83
CA HIS A 7 16.79 -5.80 28.40
C HIS A 7 16.20 -7.12 27.90
N THR A 8 16.68 -8.25 28.42
CA THR A 8 16.31 -9.58 27.92
C THR A 8 14.89 -9.98 28.29
N GLU A 9 14.46 -9.72 29.54
CA GLU A 9 13.12 -10.07 29.99
C GLU A 9 12.03 -9.24 29.29
N LEU A 10 12.29 -7.96 29.04
CA LEU A 10 11.37 -7.10 28.28
C LEU A 10 11.27 -7.56 26.82
N GLU A 11 12.41 -7.91 26.20
CA GLU A 11 12.46 -8.42 24.82
C GLU A 11 11.71 -9.75 24.67
N GLU A 12 11.84 -10.66 25.63
CA GLU A 12 11.10 -11.93 25.67
C GLU A 12 9.58 -11.71 25.78
N ARG A 13 9.15 -10.80 26.66
CA ARG A 13 7.73 -10.45 26.82
C ARG A 13 7.15 -9.79 25.57
N ILE A 14 7.92 -8.90 24.91
CA ILE A 14 7.52 -8.32 23.63
C ILE A 14 7.44 -9.41 22.55
N GLY A 15 8.38 -10.35 22.51
CA GLY A 15 8.39 -11.46 21.56
C GLY A 15 7.15 -12.34 21.65
N GLN A 16 6.77 -12.75 22.87
CA GLN A 16 5.53 -13.50 23.12
C GLN A 16 4.30 -12.70 22.70
N TYR A 17 4.21 -11.43 23.10
CA TYR A 17 3.09 -10.57 22.78
C TYR A 17 2.92 -10.35 21.26
N VAL A 18 4.02 -10.21 20.53
CA VAL A 18 4.04 -10.07 19.07
C VAL A 18 3.52 -11.32 18.37
N GLN A 19 3.83 -12.52 18.88
CA GLN A 19 3.33 -13.77 18.32
C GLN A 19 1.82 -13.90 18.47
N GLU A 20 1.29 -13.53 19.63
CA GLU A 20 -0.15 -13.56 19.94
C GLU A 20 -0.91 -12.45 19.20
N ASN A 21 -0.29 -11.28 19.00
CA ASN A 21 -0.94 -10.07 18.49
C ASN A 21 -0.34 -9.58 17.15
N ASN A 22 -0.09 -10.50 16.22
CA ASN A 22 0.48 -10.19 14.89
C ASN A 22 -0.39 -9.23 14.03
N HIS A 23 -1.66 -9.08 14.39
CA HIS A 23 -2.62 -8.15 13.77
C HIS A 23 -2.43 -6.69 14.23
N LEU A 24 -1.65 -6.45 15.28
CA LEU A 24 -1.34 -5.10 15.75
C LEU A 24 -0.15 -4.50 15.00
N ASN A 25 -0.10 -3.17 14.95
CA ASN A 25 1.00 -2.46 14.34
C ASN A 25 2.16 -2.26 15.36
N LYS A 26 3.37 -1.99 14.87
CA LYS A 26 4.55 -1.81 15.74
C LYS A 26 4.42 -0.66 16.74
N LEU A 27 3.65 0.38 16.43
CA LEU A 27 3.42 1.53 17.32
C LEU A 27 2.48 1.18 18.46
N ASP A 28 1.44 0.37 18.21
CA ASP A 28 0.49 -0.05 19.25
C ASP A 28 1.19 -0.93 20.29
N ILE A 29 2.02 -1.87 19.82
CA ILE A 29 2.83 -2.73 20.67
C ILE A 29 3.87 -1.90 21.43
N ALA A 30 4.55 -0.97 20.75
CA ALA A 30 5.50 -0.06 21.39
C ALA A 30 4.84 0.79 22.49
N ALA A 31 3.62 1.29 22.26
CA ALA A 31 2.86 2.04 23.24
C ALA A 31 2.47 1.18 24.46
N HIS A 32 2.11 -0.09 24.23
CA HIS A 32 1.76 -1.02 25.31
C HIS A 32 2.93 -1.27 26.28
N PHE A 33 4.15 -1.39 25.75
CA PHE A 33 5.35 -1.64 26.55
C PHE A 33 6.17 -0.39 26.89
N ASN A 34 5.71 0.80 26.49
CA ASN A 34 6.48 2.05 26.55
C ASN A 34 7.92 1.89 26.00
N ALA A 35 8.03 1.22 24.85
CA ALA A 35 9.29 0.86 24.21
C ALA A 35 9.47 1.59 22.86
N ASP A 36 10.69 1.56 22.33
CA ASP A 36 10.97 2.07 20.98
C ASP A 36 10.31 1.17 19.91
N PRO A 37 9.50 1.73 18.98
CA PRO A 37 8.95 0.98 17.86
C PRO A 37 9.98 0.23 17.01
N GLU A 38 11.22 0.71 16.93
CA GLU A 38 12.29 0.00 16.22
C GLU A 38 12.76 -1.26 16.96
N LEU A 39 12.72 -1.25 18.30
CA LEU A 39 13.00 -2.44 19.11
C LEU A 39 11.94 -3.52 18.84
N VAL A 40 10.66 -3.14 18.89
CA VAL A 40 9.53 -4.05 18.58
C VAL A 40 9.69 -4.66 17.19
N TRP A 41 10.07 -3.86 16.20
CA TRP A 41 10.29 -4.36 14.84
C TRP A 41 11.44 -5.36 14.76
N LYS A 42 12.57 -5.10 15.44
CA LYS A 42 13.70 -6.03 15.50
C LYS A 42 13.31 -7.36 16.13
N ILE A 43 12.57 -7.33 17.24
CA ILE A 43 12.10 -8.53 17.93
C ILE A 43 11.13 -9.29 17.04
N ALA A 44 10.14 -8.62 16.45
CA ALA A 44 9.20 -9.26 15.52
C ALA A 44 9.91 -9.95 14.35
N HIS A 45 10.92 -9.30 13.79
CA HIS A 45 11.73 -9.86 12.71
C HIS A 45 12.56 -11.08 13.18
N ALA A 46 13.17 -11.00 14.37
CA ALA A 46 13.89 -12.13 14.97
C ALA A 46 12.98 -13.33 15.26
N CYS A 47 11.73 -13.08 15.63
CA CYS A 47 10.69 -14.09 15.84
C CYS A 47 10.02 -14.56 14.52
N GLY A 48 10.37 -13.98 13.37
CA GLY A 48 9.77 -14.33 12.07
C GLY A 48 8.31 -13.89 11.89
N VAL A 49 7.83 -12.94 12.70
CA VAL A 49 6.44 -12.47 12.68
C VAL A 49 6.30 -11.25 11.79
N LYS A 50 5.30 -11.27 10.90
CA LYS A 50 4.90 -10.10 10.10
C LYS A 50 3.84 -9.30 10.86
N LEU A 51 4.24 -8.15 11.41
CA LEU A 51 3.32 -7.21 12.05
C LEU A 51 2.40 -6.52 11.04
N ALA A 52 1.24 -6.08 11.51
CA ALA A 52 0.35 -5.26 10.71
C ALA A 52 1.03 -3.94 10.32
N ARG A 53 0.72 -3.48 9.11
CA ARG A 53 1.23 -2.20 8.62
C ARG A 53 0.56 -1.08 9.39
N VAL A 54 1.37 -0.10 9.80
CA VAL A 54 0.84 1.17 10.32
C VAL A 54 -0.02 1.78 9.21
N PRO A 55 -1.29 2.12 9.47
CA PRO A 55 -2.11 2.82 8.49
C PRO A 55 -1.40 4.12 8.12
N ARG A 56 -1.20 4.35 6.82
CA ARG A 56 -0.62 5.63 6.37
C ARG A 56 -1.54 6.74 6.87
N LYS A 57 -0.97 7.73 7.56
CA LYS A 57 -1.74 8.88 8.04
C LYS A 57 -2.50 9.48 6.85
N LEU A 58 -3.80 9.69 7.04
CA LEU A 58 -4.63 10.46 6.10
C LEU A 58 -3.98 11.84 5.97
N ASP A 59 -3.65 12.24 4.73
CA ASP A 59 -3.06 13.56 4.45
C ASP A 59 -4.13 14.64 4.64
N LYS A 60 -4.44 14.98 5.89
CA LYS A 60 -5.42 16.01 6.27
C LYS A 60 -5.07 17.40 5.74
N LYS A 61 -3.82 17.63 5.31
CA LYS A 61 -3.33 18.91 4.78
C LYS A 61 -3.79 19.18 3.34
N ASN A 62 -4.23 18.17 2.59
CA ASN A 62 -4.55 18.29 1.16
C ASN A 62 -6.06 18.17 0.91
N THR A 63 -6.89 18.78 1.76
CA THR A 63 -8.35 18.72 1.71
C THR A 63 -8.90 19.09 0.33
N GLY A 64 -8.38 20.17 -0.28
CA GLY A 64 -8.81 20.59 -1.63
C GLY A 64 -8.50 19.56 -2.73
N SER A 65 -7.33 18.91 -2.68
CA SER A 65 -6.99 17.84 -3.63
C SER A 65 -7.82 16.59 -3.41
N ILE A 66 -8.15 16.27 -2.16
CA ILE A 66 -9.03 15.14 -1.79
C ILE A 66 -10.45 15.37 -2.34
N GLU A 67 -11.00 16.57 -2.12
CA GLU A 67 -12.32 16.95 -2.64
C GLU A 67 -12.35 16.95 -4.17
N PHE A 68 -11.30 17.47 -4.80
CA PHE A 68 -11.17 17.45 -6.26
C PHE A 68 -11.21 16.03 -6.82
N ILE A 69 -10.43 15.10 -6.26
CA ILE A 69 -10.42 13.70 -6.70
C ILE A 69 -11.80 13.05 -6.47
N ARG A 70 -12.43 13.31 -5.31
CA ARG A 70 -13.74 12.76 -4.98
C ARG A 70 -14.81 13.18 -5.99
N ASN A 71 -14.79 14.45 -6.41
CA ASN A 71 -15.75 15.00 -7.37
C ASN A 71 -15.47 14.59 -8.82
N ASN A 72 -14.24 14.14 -9.12
CA ASN A 72 -13.81 13.76 -10.47
C ASN A 72 -13.47 12.27 -10.58
N SER A 73 -14.29 11.41 -9.97
CA SER A 73 -14.08 9.94 -9.95
C SER A 73 -14.09 9.27 -11.34
N HIS A 74 -14.61 9.95 -12.35
CA HIS A 74 -14.61 9.52 -13.75
C HIS A 74 -13.25 9.71 -14.46
N MET A 75 -12.33 10.49 -13.88
CA MET A 75 -10.99 10.71 -14.42
C MET A 75 -10.01 9.60 -14.02
N THR A 76 -8.99 9.37 -14.87
CA THR A 76 -7.87 8.48 -14.51
C THR A 76 -6.88 9.18 -13.59
N LEU A 77 -6.05 8.40 -12.88
CA LEU A 77 -5.00 8.96 -12.03
C LEU A 77 -4.02 9.87 -12.79
N ASN A 78 -3.76 9.60 -14.08
CA ASN A 78 -2.91 10.46 -14.92
C ASN A 78 -3.58 11.80 -15.21
N GLN A 79 -4.89 11.82 -15.45
CA GLN A 79 -5.64 13.06 -15.67
C GLN A 79 -5.70 13.88 -14.38
N LEU A 80 -6.06 13.25 -13.26
CA LEU A 80 -6.08 13.88 -11.94
C LEU A 80 -4.71 14.47 -11.56
N ALA A 81 -3.62 13.78 -11.89
CA ALA A 81 -2.25 14.26 -11.68
C ALA A 81 -1.94 15.53 -12.46
N LYS A 82 -2.39 15.61 -13.73
CA LYS A 82 -2.21 16.81 -14.57
C LYS A 82 -3.02 17.99 -14.02
N GLU A 83 -4.29 17.79 -13.71
CA GLU A 83 -5.17 18.85 -13.19
C GLU A 83 -4.69 19.41 -11.85
N LEU A 84 -4.21 18.54 -10.96
CA LEU A 84 -3.66 18.97 -9.67
C LEU A 84 -2.22 19.51 -9.77
N ASN A 85 -1.58 19.45 -10.95
CA ASN A 85 -0.17 19.73 -11.15
C ASN A 85 0.73 18.97 -10.15
N ARG A 86 0.48 17.67 -10.00
CA ARG A 86 1.20 16.77 -9.08
C ARG A 86 1.68 15.53 -9.81
N SER A 87 2.58 14.78 -9.16
CA SER A 87 3.03 13.50 -9.70
C SER A 87 1.93 12.44 -9.60
N TYR A 88 1.90 11.52 -10.58
CA TYR A 88 1.02 10.34 -10.55
C TYR A 88 1.13 9.58 -9.23
N ARG A 89 2.36 9.35 -8.75
CA ARG A 89 2.62 8.63 -7.50
C ARG A 89 2.01 9.34 -6.29
N TYR A 90 2.09 10.67 -6.25
CA TYR A 90 1.48 11.46 -5.19
C TYR A 90 -0.05 11.31 -5.21
N VAL A 91 -0.69 11.51 -6.36
CA VAL A 91 -2.16 11.40 -6.49
C VAL A 91 -2.65 9.99 -6.20
N ARG A 92 -1.93 8.97 -6.66
CA ARG A 92 -2.22 7.57 -6.33
C ARG A 92 -2.19 7.33 -4.82
N CYS A 93 -1.11 7.74 -4.15
CA CYS A 93 -1.03 7.62 -2.69
C CYS A 93 -2.16 8.37 -1.99
N LEU A 94 -2.51 9.58 -2.46
CA LEU A 94 -3.58 10.38 -1.89
C LEU A 94 -4.94 9.68 -2.04
N ALA A 95 -5.22 9.13 -3.22
CA ALA A 95 -6.44 8.38 -3.48
C ALA A 95 -6.52 7.07 -2.67
N GLU A 96 -5.45 6.27 -2.65
CA GLU A 96 -5.40 5.01 -1.90
C GLU A 96 -5.49 5.23 -0.39
N ASN A 97 -4.76 6.21 0.16
CA ASN A 97 -4.78 6.49 1.60
C ASN A 97 -6.14 6.98 2.08
N ASN A 98 -6.91 7.66 1.21
CA ASN A 98 -8.22 8.22 1.54
C ASN A 98 -9.40 7.41 0.95
N ASN A 99 -9.16 6.21 0.42
CA ASN A 99 -10.16 5.37 -0.24
C ASN A 99 -11.01 6.10 -1.30
N LEU A 100 -10.39 6.97 -2.10
CA LEU A 100 -11.09 7.77 -3.10
C LEU A 100 -11.31 6.98 -4.39
N PRO A 101 -12.51 7.05 -5.00
CA PRO A 101 -12.77 6.41 -6.29
C PRO A 101 -12.09 7.14 -7.43
N TYR A 102 -11.58 6.39 -8.41
CA TYR A 102 -11.02 6.91 -9.66
C TYR A 102 -11.17 5.88 -10.79
N LYS A 103 -11.14 6.34 -12.05
CA LYS A 103 -11.19 5.47 -13.22
C LYS A 103 -9.87 4.72 -13.36
N ARG A 104 -9.94 3.38 -13.33
CA ARG A 104 -8.78 2.52 -13.63
C ARG A 104 -8.47 2.59 -15.12
N GLU A 105 -7.22 2.81 -15.47
CA GLU A 105 -6.76 2.60 -16.85
C GLU A 105 -6.83 1.11 -17.15
N ARG A 106 -7.53 0.72 -18.23
CA ARG A 106 -7.45 -0.64 -18.74
C ARG A 106 -6.02 -0.85 -19.22
N THR A 107 -5.24 -1.59 -18.45
CA THR A 107 -3.95 -2.09 -18.93
C THR A 107 -4.28 -3.09 -20.03
N PHE A 108 -4.07 -2.69 -21.28
CA PHE A 108 -4.07 -3.62 -22.39
C PHE A 108 -2.91 -4.58 -22.15
N THR A 109 -3.21 -5.76 -21.64
CA THR A 109 -2.31 -6.90 -21.67
C THR A 109 -2.57 -7.58 -23.01
N PRO A 110 -1.66 -7.49 -24.00
CA PRO A 110 -1.80 -8.33 -25.18
C PRO A 110 -1.85 -9.77 -24.68
N ARG A 111 -2.95 -10.48 -24.98
CA ARG A 111 -2.93 -11.94 -24.85
C ARG A 111 -1.76 -12.45 -25.70
N PRO A 112 -1.00 -13.46 -25.26
CA PRO A 112 0.03 -14.05 -26.10
C PRO A 112 -0.64 -14.41 -27.43
N ALA A 113 -0.12 -13.83 -28.51
CA ALA A 113 -0.68 -14.03 -29.85
C ALA A 113 -0.80 -15.53 -30.12
N GLU A 114 -2.03 -16.00 -30.35
CA GLU A 114 -2.24 -17.37 -30.77
C GLU A 114 -1.63 -17.53 -32.17
N ARG A 115 -0.72 -18.50 -32.32
CA ARG A 115 -0.14 -18.84 -33.62
C ARG A 115 -1.22 -19.54 -34.45
N ILE A 116 -1.69 -18.89 -35.50
CA ILE A 116 -2.53 -19.52 -36.53
C ILE A 116 -1.74 -19.46 -37.84
N ASN A 117 -1.42 -20.62 -38.42
CA ASN A 117 -0.70 -20.76 -39.70
C ASN A 117 0.62 -19.95 -39.80
N GLY A 118 1.43 -19.94 -38.74
CA GLY A 118 2.75 -19.31 -38.74
C GLY A 118 2.76 -17.78 -38.64
N ASN A 119 1.59 -17.14 -38.64
CA ASN A 119 1.45 -15.68 -38.54
C ASN A 119 0.93 -15.27 -37.16
N TYR A 120 1.48 -14.17 -36.64
CA TYR A 120 1.03 -13.56 -35.39
C TYR A 120 -0.19 -12.68 -35.68
N PHE A 121 -1.39 -13.13 -35.30
CA PHE A 121 -2.60 -12.34 -35.40
C PHE A 121 -2.99 -11.77 -34.04
N ASN A 122 -3.07 -10.44 -33.94
CA ASN A 122 -3.76 -9.77 -32.84
C ASN A 122 -5.27 -9.88 -33.08
N ILE A 123 -5.92 -10.83 -32.40
CA ILE A 123 -7.32 -11.21 -32.60
C ILE A 123 -8.30 -10.01 -32.43
N THR A 124 -7.95 -8.99 -31.66
CA THR A 124 -8.84 -7.85 -31.37
C THR A 124 -8.87 -6.74 -32.42
N ALA A 125 -8.04 -6.77 -33.46
CA ALA A 125 -8.18 -5.80 -34.56
C ALA A 125 -9.37 -6.12 -35.48
N ARG A 126 -9.84 -7.38 -35.49
CA ARG A 126 -10.91 -7.85 -36.38
C ARG A 126 -12.31 -7.34 -35.99
N GLU A 127 -12.53 -7.09 -34.71
CA GLU A 127 -13.85 -6.62 -34.22
C GLU A 127 -14.11 -5.12 -34.48
N ASN A 128 -13.08 -4.33 -34.82
CA ASN A 128 -13.24 -2.91 -35.15
C ASN A 128 -13.48 -2.61 -36.64
N TRP A 129 -13.56 -3.63 -37.51
CA TRP A 129 -13.75 -3.46 -38.96
C TRP A 129 -15.12 -3.96 -39.45
N LEU A 130 -16.00 -4.40 -38.54
CA LEU A 130 -17.34 -4.91 -38.86
C LEU A 130 -18.46 -4.12 -38.15
N ILE A 131 -18.24 -2.83 -37.88
CA ILE A 131 -19.30 -1.86 -37.55
C ILE A 131 -19.27 -0.77 -38.61
#